data_AF-A0A349EGJ3-F1
#
_entry.id   AF-A0A349EGJ3-F1
#
_cell.length_a   1.000
_cell.length_b   1.000
_cell.length_c   1.000
_cell.angle_alpha   90.00
_cell.angle_beta   90.00
_cell.angle_gamma   90.00
#
_symmetry.space_group_name_H-M   'P 1'
#
loop_
_entity.id
_entity.type
_entity.pdbx_description
1 polymer ?
#
loop_
_entity_poly.entity_id
_entity_poly.type
_entity_poly.pdbx_seq_one_letter_code
_entity_poly.pdbx_strand_id
1 'polypeptide(L)' 'VPADAEDSIMCDFFARNAVHAAMAGKTGLVIGLLHDIFIHVPIELLVSQKKRLDLNGLIWRAVLAATGQTL' A
#
# COMPACT_ATOMS: atom_id res chain seq x y z
N VAL A 1 1.41 -15.72 12.46
CA VAL A 1 2.26 -16.26 11.37
C VAL A 1 3.36 -15.23 11.13
N PRO A 2 4.63 -15.63 10.96
CA PRO A 2 5.69 -14.69 10.57
C PRO A 2 5.45 -14.13 9.16
N ALA A 3 6.09 -13.00 8.84
CA ALA A 3 6.12 -12.48 7.47
C ALA A 3 6.78 -13.50 6.52
N ASP A 4 6.30 -13.57 5.28
CA ASP A 4 6.99 -14.33 4.25
C ASP A 4 8.26 -13.58 3.77
N ALA A 5 8.96 -14.15 2.78
CA ALA A 5 10.20 -13.56 2.27
C ALA A 5 9.95 -12.20 1.58
N GLU A 6 8.83 -12.06 0.86
CA GLU A 6 8.50 -10.85 0.13
C GLU A 6 8.11 -9.73 1.10
N ASP A 7 7.22 -10.02 2.05
CA ASP A 7 6.83 -9.11 3.12
C ASP A 7 8.04 -8.66 3.94
N SER A 8 8.96 -9.57 4.27
CA SER A 8 10.16 -9.26 5.05
C SER A 8 11.08 -8.26 4.33
N ILE A 9 11.30 -8.46 3.03
CA ILE A 9 12.11 -7.56 2.20
C ILE A 9 11.39 -6.21 2.04
N MET A 10 10.07 -6.23 1.79
CA MET A 10 9.28 -5.01 1.64
C MET A 10 9.31 -4.17 2.92
N CYS A 11 9.18 -4.78 4.09
CA CYS A 11 9.28 -4.10 5.39
C CYS A 11 10.67 -3.48 5.62
N ASP A 12 11.77 -4.17 5.26
CA ASP A 12 13.12 -3.61 5.35
C ASP A 12 13.27 -2.35 4.46
N PHE A 13 12.75 -2.39 3.23
CA PHE A 13 12.77 -1.21 2.35
C PHE A 13 11.94 -0.05 2.89
N PHE A 14 10.74 -0.30 3.42
CA PHE A 14 9.94 0.73 4.07
C PHE A 14 10.69 1.38 5.24
N ALA A 15 11.31 0.56 6.10
CA ALA A 15 12.06 1.04 7.26
C ALA A 15 13.26 1.92 6.86
N ARG A 16 14.07 1.49 5.88
CA ARG A 16 15.23 2.26 5.40
C ARG A 16 14.83 3.60 4.81
N ASN A 17 13.79 3.62 3.98
CA ASN A 17 13.27 4.87 3.41
C ASN A 17 12.73 5.81 4.50
N ALA A 18 12.06 5.27 5.53
CA ALA A 18 11.57 6.07 6.64
C ALA A 18 12.74 6.69 7.44
N VAL A 19 13.80 5.91 7.70
CA VAL A 19 15.02 6.41 8.36
C VAL A 19 15.68 7.50 7.52
N HIS A 20 15.85 7.33 6.22
CA HIS A 20 16.42 8.36 5.35
C HIS A 20 15.57 9.64 5.33
N ALA A 21 14.25 9.53 5.29
CA ALA A 21 13.35 10.68 5.35
C ALA A 21 13.50 11.44 6.68
N ALA A 22 13.51 10.72 7.80
CA ALA A 22 13.69 11.29 9.14
C ALA A 22 15.07 11.96 9.31
N MET A 23 16.14 11.29 8.88
CA MET A 23 17.51 11.84 8.92
C MET A 23 17.67 13.09 8.03
N ALA A 24 16.88 13.20 6.96
CA ALA A 24 16.79 14.40 6.13
C ALA A 24 15.84 15.47 6.70
N GLY A 25 15.39 15.34 7.95
CA GLY A 25 14.56 16.31 8.66
C GLY A 25 13.08 16.32 8.26
N LYS A 26 12.60 15.31 7.52
CA LYS A 26 11.20 15.24 7.11
C LYS A 26 10.35 14.61 8.21
N THR A 27 9.21 15.22 8.51
CA THR A 27 8.26 14.79 9.55
C THR A 27 6.83 14.83 9.01
N GLY A 28 5.87 14.25 9.75
CA GLY A 28 4.44 14.31 9.37
C GLY A 28 4.06 13.49 8.13
N LEU A 29 4.83 12.46 7.80
CA LEU A 29 4.63 11.64 6.61
C LEU A 29 4.78 10.14 6.91
N VAL A 30 4.24 9.32 6.01
CA VAL A 30 4.56 7.89 5.90
C VAL A 30 5.29 7.62 4.59
N ILE A 31 5.99 6.50 4.53
CA ILE A 31 6.50 5.98 3.26
C ILE A 31 5.39 5.15 2.61
N GLY A 32 5.03 5.49 1.38
CA GLY A 32 4.13 4.69 0.52
C GLY A 32 4.89 4.01 -0.60
N LEU A 33 4.27 3.01 -1.23
CA LEU A 33 4.75 2.38 -2.46
C LEU A 33 3.71 2.60 -3.55
N LEU A 34 4.08 3.27 -4.64
CA LEU A 34 3.19 3.55 -5.76
C LEU A 34 3.94 3.33 -7.07
N HIS A 35 3.43 2.44 -7.91
CA HIS A 35 4.07 2.03 -9.18
C HIS A 35 5.55 1.66 -8.98
N ASP A 36 5.82 0.79 -8.00
CA ASP A 36 7.16 0.30 -7.65
C ASP A 36 8.15 1.38 -7.19
N ILE A 37 7.65 2.56 -6.82
CA ILE A 37 8.45 3.67 -6.30
C ILE A 37 8.04 3.99 -4.87
N PHE A 38 9.04 4.11 -3.99
CA PHE A 38 8.82 4.59 -2.63
C PHE A 38 8.62 6.11 -2.63
N ILE A 39 7.52 6.55 -2.03
CA ILE A 39 7.10 7.95 -2.01
C ILE A 39 6.87 8.44 -0.58
N HIS A 40 7.01 9.75 -0.36
CA HIS A 40 6.61 10.39 0.88
C HIS A 40 5.14 10.81 0.79
N VAL A 41 4.31 10.36 1.72
CA VAL A 41 2.89 10.67 1.76
C VAL A 41 2.57 11.42 3.07
N PRO A 42 2.19 12.70 3.03
CA PRO A 42 1.71 13.43 4.20
C PRO A 42 0.56 12.69 4.90
N ILE A 43 0.59 12.66 6.24
CA ILE A 43 -0.40 11.91 7.05
C ILE A 43 -1.82 12.45 6.82
N GLU A 44 -1.96 13.74 6.56
CA GLU A 44 -3.26 14.39 6.31
C GLU A 44 -3.93 13.87 5.03
N LEU A 45 -3.15 13.42 4.04
CA LEU A 45 -3.71 12.82 2.83
C LEU A 45 -4.24 11.40 3.09
N LEU A 46 -3.67 10.67 4.05
CA LEU A 46 -4.10 9.29 4.36
C LEU A 46 -5.52 9.23 4.91
N VAL A 47 -5.94 10.27 5.64
CA VAL A 47 -7.30 10.34 6.20
C VAL A 47 -8.33 10.85 5.19
N SER A 48 -7.88 11.47 4.10
CA SER A 48 -8.78 12.07 3.11
C SER A 48 -9.56 11.03 2.31
N GLN A 49 -8.91 9.90 1.96
CA GLN A 49 -9.50 8.84 1.16
C GLN A 49 -8.97 7.47 1.55
N LYS A 50 -9.81 6.44 1.36
CA LYS A 50 -9.44 5.03 1.54
C LYS A 50 -9.60 4.30 0.23
N LYS A 51 -8.61 3.49 -0.16
CA LYS A 51 -8.70 2.63 -1.34
C LYS A 51 -9.87 1.65 -1.13
N ARG A 52 -10.85 1.69 -2.03
CA ARG A 52 -11.99 0.78 -2.06
C ARG A 52 -11.89 -0.09 -3.30
N LEU A 53 -12.40 -1.31 -3.20
CA LEU A 53 -12.57 -2.15 -4.38
C LEU A 53 -13.62 -1.53 -5.30
N ASP A 54 -13.30 -1.43 -6.59
CA ASP A 54 -14.29 -1.10 -7.60
C ASP A 54 -15.14 -2.34 -7.89
N LEU A 55 -16.41 -2.30 -7.52
CA LEU A 55 -17.37 -3.38 -7.74
C LEU A 55 -17.69 -3.58 -9.22
N ASN A 56 -17.45 -2.59 -10.08
CA ASN A 56 -17.60 -2.73 -11.52
C ASN A 56 -16.28 -3.13 -12.21
N GLY A 57 -15.18 -3.19 -11.45
CA GLY A 57 -13.84 -3.45 -11.93
C GLY A 57 -13.53 -4.93 -12.17
N LEU A 58 -12.44 -5.17 -12.89
CA LEU A 58 -12.01 -6.52 -13.28
C LEU A 58 -11.79 -7.45 -12.08
N ILE A 59 -11.20 -6.93 -11.00
CA ILE A 59 -10.88 -7.72 -9.80
C ILE A 59 -12.15 -8.29 -9.17
N TRP A 60 -13.20 -7.47 -8.99
CA TRP A 60 -14.45 -7.96 -8.40
C TRP A 60 -15.19 -8.91 -9.34
N ARG A 61 -15.18 -8.64 -10.65
CA ARG A 61 -15.73 -9.57 -11.65
C ARG A 61 -15.03 -10.93 -11.62
N ALA A 62 -13.72 -10.97 -11.41
CA ALA A 62 -12.99 -12.22 -11.25
C ALA A 62 -13.45 -13.01 -10.01
N VAL A 63 -13.74 -12.32 -8.90
CA VAL A 63 -14.32 -12.96 -7.70
C VAL A 63 -15.70 -13.56 -8.01
N LEU A 64 -16.59 -12.82 -8.67
CA LEU A 64 -17.92 -13.32 -9.04
C LEU A 64 -17.83 -14.55 -9.96
N ALA A 65 -16.94 -14.51 -10.96
CA ALA A 65 -16.71 -15.64 -11.85
C ALA A 65 -16.15 -16.87 -11.12
N ALA A 66 -15.18 -16.68 -10.22
CA ALA A 66 -14.58 -17.77 -9.46
C ALA A 66 -15.53 -18.39 -8.42
N THR A 67 -16.45 -17.59 -7.87
CA THR A 67 -17.42 -18.03 -6.86
C THR A 67 -18.73 -18.53 -7.46
N GLY A 68 -18.95 -18.36 -8.77
CA GLY A 68 -20.19 -18.72 -9.45
C GLY A 68 -21.38 -17.83 -9.07
N GLN A 69 -21.15 -16.66 -8.48
CA GLN A 69 -22.20 -15.73 -8.13
C GLN A 69 -22.69 -15.01 -9.39
N THR A 70 -23.99 -15.08 -9.66
CA THR A 70 -24.62 -14.36 -10.75
C THR A 70 -24.67 -12.87 -10.44
N LEU A 71 -24.25 -12.04 -11.41
CA LEU A 71 -24.35 -10.57 -11.38
C LEU A 71 -25.81 -10.10 -11.25
#